data_AF-A0A1C6TPU4-F1
#
_entry.id   AF-A0A1C6TPU4-F1
#
_cell.length_a   1.000
_cell.length_b   1.000
_cell.length_c   1.000
_cell.angle_alpha   90.00
_cell.angle_beta   90.00
_cell.angle_gamma   90.00
#
_symmetry.space_group_name_H-M   'P 1'
#
loop_
_entity.id
_entity.type
_entity.pdbx_description
1 polymer ?
#
loop_
_entity_poly.entity_id
_entity_poly.type
_entity_poly.pdbx_seq_one_letter_code
_entity_poly.pdbx_strand_id
1 'polypeptide(L)'
;MAEQSAKAVRTETEKAALQLLRERANLVGEAATARHERDQLAEALREASTRYAARYADAVAGGWTADDLAKLGLDAPESSGTSRRRRAPRQAQPVQDRPDGLVTPADVPAQA
;
A
#
# COMPACT_ATOMS: atom_id res chain seq x y z
N MET A 1 -32.06 -31.78 -30.66
CA MET A 1 -32.34 -30.32 -30.67
C MET A 1 -32.08 -29.68 -29.30
N ALA A 2 -32.63 -30.19 -28.19
CA ALA A 2 -32.47 -29.58 -26.85
C ALA A 2 -31.00 -29.50 -26.34
N GLU A 3 -30.19 -30.54 -26.53
CA GLU A 3 -28.79 -30.55 -26.06
C GLU A 3 -27.90 -29.51 -26.76
N GLN A 4 -28.15 -29.24 -28.05
CA GLN A 4 -27.42 -28.21 -28.80
C GLN A 4 -27.74 -26.81 -28.28
N SER A 5 -28.98 -26.56 -27.84
CA SER A 5 -29.37 -25.29 -27.23
C SER A 5 -28.73 -25.07 -25.86
N ALA A 6 -28.65 -26.10 -25.01
CA ALA A 6 -28.01 -26.00 -23.69
C ALA A 6 -26.50 -25.73 -23.81
N LYS A 7 -25.83 -26.37 -24.77
CA LYS A 7 -24.41 -26.11 -25.07
C LYS A 7 -24.18 -24.67 -25.52
N ALA A 8 -25.05 -24.13 -26.38
CA ALA A 8 -24.95 -22.75 -26.86
C ALA A 8 -25.09 -21.73 -25.72
N VAL A 9 -26.06 -21.93 -24.81
CA VAL A 9 -26.25 -21.06 -23.63
C VAL A 9 -25.02 -21.11 -22.71
N ARG A 10 -24.44 -22.30 -22.48
CA ARG A 10 -23.21 -22.44 -21.70
C ARG A 10 -22.05 -21.67 -22.32
N THR A 11 -21.82 -21.82 -23.63
CA THR A 11 -20.72 -21.13 -24.32
C THR A 11 -20.88 -19.62 -24.31
N GLU A 12 -22.11 -19.11 -24.46
CA GLU A 12 -22.36 -17.66 -24.41
C GLU A 12 -22.15 -17.12 -22.99
N THR A 13 -22.62 -17.85 -21.98
CA THR A 13 -22.43 -17.47 -20.57
C THR A 13 -20.95 -17.46 -20.20
N GLU A 14 -20.19 -18.46 -20.64
CA GLU A 14 -18.74 -18.54 -20.43
C GLU A 14 -18.02 -17.35 -21.10
N LYS A 15 -18.37 -17.02 -22.34
CA LYS A 15 -17.82 -15.87 -23.05
C LYS A 15 -18.11 -14.55 -22.31
N ALA A 16 -19.35 -14.35 -21.85
CA ALA A 16 -19.73 -13.17 -21.09
C ALA A 16 -18.94 -13.05 -19.76
N ALA A 17 -18.77 -14.18 -19.06
CA ALA A 17 -17.98 -14.22 -17.83
C ALA A 17 -16.51 -13.85 -18.07
N LEU A 18 -15.91 -14.35 -19.16
CA LEU A 18 -14.53 -14.02 -19.54
C LEU A 18 -14.37 -12.56 -19.96
N GLN A 19 -15.36 -11.99 -20.67
CA GLN A 19 -15.36 -10.56 -21.00
C GLN A 19 -15.38 -9.69 -19.74
N LEU A 20 -16.27 -9.99 -18.79
CA LEU A 20 -16.33 -9.29 -17.52
C LEU A 20 -15.01 -9.40 -16.72
N LEU A 21 -14.39 -10.57 -16.72
CA LEU A 21 -13.08 -10.76 -16.09
C LEU A 21 -12.01 -9.88 -16.75
N ARG A 22 -11.99 -9.81 -18.08
CA ARG A 22 -11.06 -8.97 -18.83
C ARG A 22 -11.25 -7.48 -18.52
N GLU A 23 -12.49 -7.01 -18.47
CA GLU A 23 -12.80 -5.62 -18.11
C GLU A 23 -12.29 -5.29 -16.70
N ARG A 24 -12.55 -6.16 -15.73
CA ARG A 24 -12.04 -6.00 -14.36
C ARG A 24 -10.52 -6.01 -14.30
N ALA A 25 -9.88 -6.90 -15.06
CA ALA A 25 -8.43 -6.97 -15.14
C ALA A 25 -7.84 -5.67 -15.72
N ASN A 26 -8.47 -5.09 -16.75
CA ASN A 26 -8.06 -3.80 -17.31
C ASN A 26 -8.15 -2.69 -16.25
N LEU A 27 -9.27 -2.58 -15.52
CA LEU A 27 -9.43 -1.58 -14.47
C LEU A 27 -8.36 -1.67 -13.38
N VAL A 28 -8.01 -2.89 -12.97
CA VAL A 28 -6.93 -3.11 -11.99
C VAL A 28 -5.57 -2.76 -12.58
N GLY A 29 -5.33 -3.08 -13.86
CA GLY A 29 -4.13 -2.69 -14.58
C GLY A 29 -3.93 -1.18 -14.62
N GLU A 30 -4.97 -0.43 -15.02
CA GLU A 30 -4.94 1.05 -15.04
C GLU A 30 -4.70 1.62 -13.64
N ALA A 31 -5.34 1.08 -12.61
CA ALA A 31 -5.11 1.51 -11.23
C ALA A 31 -3.67 1.22 -10.75
N ALA A 32 -3.07 0.11 -11.17
CA ALA A 32 -1.69 -0.22 -10.86
C ALA A 32 -0.71 0.75 -11.55
N THR A 33 -0.95 1.09 -12.82
CA THR A 33 -0.17 2.11 -13.56
C THR A 33 -0.27 3.47 -12.89
N ALA A 34 -1.48 3.94 -12.59
CA ALA A 34 -1.69 5.23 -11.92
C ALA A 34 -1.02 5.28 -10.53
N ARG A 35 -1.03 4.17 -9.78
CA ARG A 35 -0.30 4.07 -8.51
C ARG A 35 1.21 4.22 -8.73
N HIS A 36 1.75 3.54 -9.73
CA HIS A 36 3.17 3.62 -10.02
C HIS A 36 3.61 5.04 -10.40
N GLU A 37 2.86 5.71 -11.27
CA GLU A 37 3.09 7.11 -11.63
C GLU A 37 3.02 8.05 -10.42
N ARG A 38 2.01 7.86 -9.57
CA ARG A 38 1.89 8.62 -8.32
C ARG A 38 3.11 8.43 -7.43
N ASP A 39 3.61 7.20 -7.30
CA ASP A 39 4.77 6.91 -6.46
C ASP A 39 6.06 7.54 -7.06
N GLN A 40 6.21 7.57 -8.39
CA GLN A 40 7.30 8.31 -9.05
C GLN A 40 7.20 9.82 -8.83
N LEU A 41 6.02 10.41 -9.01
CA LEU A 41 5.79 11.85 -8.79
C LEU A 41 6.02 12.24 -7.34
N ALA A 42 5.64 11.39 -6.39
CA ALA A 42 5.90 11.62 -4.97
C ALA A 42 7.40 11.65 -4.67
N GLU A 43 8.20 10.81 -5.33
CA GLU A 43 9.66 10.84 -5.16
C GLU A 43 10.29 12.06 -5.83
N ALA A 44 9.88 12.39 -7.05
CA ALA A 44 10.32 13.60 -7.74
C ALA A 44 10.00 14.87 -6.93
N LEU A 45 8.80 14.92 -6.32
CA LEU A 45 8.41 16.01 -5.44
C LEU A 45 9.30 16.11 -4.20
N ARG A 46 9.67 14.98 -3.57
CA ARG A 46 10.59 14.97 -2.41
C ARG A 46 11.97 15.51 -2.79
N GLU A 47 12.51 15.09 -3.92
CA GLU A 47 13.81 15.56 -4.39
C GLU A 47 13.78 17.07 -4.68
N ALA A 48 12.76 17.53 -5.43
CA ALA A 48 12.56 18.93 -5.73
C ALA A 48 12.39 19.77 -4.46
N SER A 49 11.61 19.29 -3.49
CA SER A 49 11.39 19.94 -2.20
C SER A 49 12.69 20.05 -1.39
N THR A 50 13.50 18.99 -1.39
CA THR A 50 14.81 18.98 -0.69
C THR A 50 15.76 20.00 -1.30
N ARG A 51 15.83 20.04 -2.64
CA ARG A 51 16.65 21.01 -3.37
C ARG A 51 16.18 22.44 -3.12
N TYR A 52 14.87 22.67 -3.15
CA TYR A 52 14.29 23.97 -2.85
C TYR A 52 14.65 24.42 -1.43
N ALA A 53 14.49 23.53 -0.44
CA ALA A 53 14.81 23.85 0.95
C ALA A 53 16.28 24.22 1.15
N ALA A 54 17.19 23.51 0.49
CA ALA A 54 18.63 23.85 0.51
C ALA A 54 18.88 25.26 -0.07
N ARG A 55 18.30 25.58 -1.23
CA ARG A 55 18.48 26.92 -1.85
C ARG A 55 17.83 28.05 -1.07
N TYR A 56 16.69 27.78 -0.45
CA TYR A 56 16.05 28.72 0.46
C TYR A 56 16.96 29.00 1.67
N ALA A 57 17.54 27.95 2.27
CA ALA A 57 18.48 28.09 3.38
C ALA A 57 19.76 28.85 2.97
N ASP A 58 20.30 28.59 1.78
CA ASP A 58 21.45 29.34 1.23
C ASP A 58 21.12 30.84 1.07
N ALA A 59 19.90 31.17 0.60
CA ALA A 59 19.46 32.55 0.47
C ALA A 59 19.35 33.23 1.84
N VAL A 60 18.77 32.55 2.83
CA VAL A 60 18.68 33.06 4.21
C VAL A 60 20.07 33.24 4.83
N ALA A 61 20.98 32.29 4.62
CA ALA A 61 22.37 32.41 5.04
C ALA A 61 23.11 33.57 4.34
N GLY A 62 22.70 33.90 3.11
CA GLY A 62 23.14 35.07 2.36
C GLY A 62 22.53 36.40 2.82
N GLY A 63 21.73 36.41 3.88
CA GLY A 63 21.16 37.62 4.48
C GLY A 63 19.76 37.99 3.99
N TRP A 64 19.11 37.16 3.17
CA TRP A 64 17.72 37.36 2.82
C TRP A 64 16.81 37.02 4.00
N THR A 65 15.82 37.87 4.27
CA THR A 65 14.79 37.56 5.26
C THR A 65 13.68 36.71 4.65
N ALA A 66 12.97 35.95 5.50
CA ALA A 66 11.83 35.17 5.05
C ALA A 66 10.74 36.04 4.40
N ASP A 67 10.53 37.27 4.92
CA ASP A 67 9.57 38.22 4.37
C ASP A 67 9.97 38.73 2.99
N ASP A 68 11.27 38.96 2.75
CA ASP A 68 11.75 39.38 1.43
C ASP A 68 11.64 38.26 0.40
N LEU A 69 11.88 37.01 0.81
CA LEU A 69 11.67 35.84 -0.03
C LEU A 69 10.16 35.62 -0.32
N ALA A 70 9.30 35.81 0.67
CA ALA A 70 7.85 35.69 0.51
C ALA A 70 7.30 36.73 -0.49
N LYS A 71 7.82 37.97 -0.48
CA LYS A 71 7.48 39.00 -1.49
C LYS A 71 7.85 38.57 -2.92
N LEU A 72 8.83 37.68 -3.07
CA LEU A 72 9.24 37.09 -4.34
C LEU A 72 8.47 35.79 -4.68
N GLY A 73 7.53 35.38 -3.83
CA GLY A 73 6.77 34.13 -3.97
C GLY A 73 7.56 32.89 -3.57
N LEU A 74 8.64 33.05 -2.81
CA LEU A 74 9.43 31.95 -2.27
C LEU A 74 8.99 31.72 -0.81
N ASP A 75 8.10 30.76 -0.63
CA ASP A 75 7.60 30.40 0.70
C ASP A 75 8.61 29.56 1.49
N ALA A 76 8.58 29.70 2.81
CA ALA A 76 9.42 28.87 3.67
C ALA A 76 9.10 27.39 3.45
N PRO A 77 10.10 26.54 3.18
CA PRO A 77 9.87 25.11 3.02
C PRO A 77 9.31 24.54 4.33
N GLU A 78 8.33 23.63 4.21
CA GLU A 78 7.84 22.86 5.34
C GLU A 78 9.02 22.20 6.05
N SER A 79 9.30 22.65 7.28
CA SER A 79 10.43 22.16 8.06
C SER A 79 10.25 20.67 8.30
N SER A 80 11.04 19.87 7.58
CA SER A 80 11.04 18.40 7.63
C SER A 80 11.48 17.83 8.98
N GLY A 81 11.67 18.68 9.99
CA GLY A 81 12.10 18.35 11.36
C GLY A 81 10.98 17.92 12.32
N THR A 82 9.73 17.72 11.90
CA THR A 82 8.71 17.18 12.82
C THR A 82 8.72 15.65 12.82
N SER A 83 9.51 15.10 13.76
CA SER A 83 9.33 13.82 14.43
C SER A 83 8.40 12.81 13.73
N ARG A 84 8.96 12.02 12.80
CA ARG A 84 8.35 10.72 12.46
C ARG A 84 8.53 9.83 13.69
N ARG A 85 7.63 9.97 14.69
CA ARG A 85 7.50 9.04 15.81
C ARG A 85 7.39 7.64 15.23
N ARG A 86 8.50 6.90 15.28
CA ARG A 86 8.54 5.46 15.01
C ARG A 86 7.49 4.84 15.92
N ARG A 87 6.36 4.42 15.35
CA ARG A 87 5.37 3.64 16.09
C ARG A 87 6.11 2.37 16.54
N ALA A 88 6.21 2.17 17.86
CA ALA A 88 6.81 0.97 18.41
C ALA A 88 6.10 -0.26 17.83
N PRO A 89 6.82 -1.35 17.50
CA PRO A 89 6.20 -2.58 17.03
C PRO A 89 5.21 -3.06 18.11
N ARG A 90 3.95 -3.23 17.71
CA ARG A 90 2.89 -3.77 18.58
C ARG A 90 3.29 -5.21 18.89
N GLN A 91 3.58 -5.50 20.15
CA GLN A 91 3.88 -6.85 20.63
C GLN A 91 2.77 -7.81 20.16
N ALA A 92 3.17 -8.92 19.55
CA ALA A 92 2.27 -10.01 19.24
C ALA A 92 1.58 -10.47 20.53
N GLN A 93 0.25 -10.53 20.51
CA GLN A 93 -0.49 -11.12 21.62
C GLN A 93 -0.10 -12.60 21.75
N PRO A 94 0.12 -13.11 22.96
CA PRO A 94 0.36 -14.53 23.18
C PRO A 94 -0.91 -15.29 22.79
N VAL A 95 -0.68 -16.33 21.98
CA VAL A 95 -1.63 -17.42 21.71
C VAL A 95 -2.17 -17.89 23.06
N GLN A 96 -3.49 -17.83 23.24
CA GLN A 96 -4.11 -18.44 24.41
C GLN A 96 -4.01 -19.95 24.27
N ASP A 97 -3.02 -20.51 24.97
CA ASP A 97 -3.04 -21.91 25.42
C ASP A 97 -4.31 -22.14 26.22
N ARG A 98 -5.12 -23.09 25.73
CA ARG A 98 -6.30 -23.62 26.39
C ARG A 98 -5.83 -24.75 27.31
N PRO A 99 -5.98 -24.69 28.64
CA PRO A 99 -5.67 -25.83 29.47
C PRO A 99 -6.88 -26.77 29.59
N ASP A 100 -6.63 -28.00 29.17
CA ASP A 100 -6.98 -29.27 29.82
C ASP A 100 -8.44 -29.69 30.08
N GLY A 101 -8.74 -30.93 29.66
CA GLY A 101 -9.44 -31.88 30.53
C GLY A 101 -10.34 -32.93 29.86
N LEU A 102 -9.91 -34.20 29.93
CA LEU A 102 -10.61 -35.48 29.68
C LEU A 102 -10.84 -35.84 28.19
N VAL A 103 -10.34 -36.95 27.65
CA VAL A 103 -10.51 -38.35 28.11
C VAL A 103 -9.26 -39.20 27.80
N THR A 104 -8.92 -40.07 28.75
CA THR A 104 -7.85 -41.08 28.81
C THR A 104 -7.63 -41.94 27.54
N PRO A 105 -6.38 -42.21 27.11
CA PRO A 105 -6.08 -43.36 26.27
C PRO A 105 -5.93 -44.62 27.15
N ALA A 106 -6.75 -45.62 26.85
CA ALA A 106 -6.61 -46.96 27.38
C ALA A 106 -5.36 -47.63 26.78
N ASP A 107 -4.49 -48.08 27.69
CA ASP A 107 -3.68 -49.30 27.65
C ASP A 107 -2.88 -49.64 26.37
N VAL A 108 -1.57 -49.38 26.45
CA VAL A 108 -0.55 -50.11 25.70
C VAL A 108 0.28 -50.87 26.74
N PRO A 109 0.22 -52.21 26.81
CA PRO A 109 1.23 -52.94 27.54
C PRO A 109 2.49 -53.08 26.68
N ALA A 110 3.60 -52.70 27.30
CA ALA A 110 4.96 -52.93 26.84
C ALA A 110 5.41 -54.38 27.11
N GLN A 111 6.56 -54.73 26.51
CA GLN A 111 7.40 -55.92 26.71
C GLN A 111 6.99 -57.14 25.85
N ALA A 112 7.91 -57.89 25.23
CA ALA A 112 9.35 -58.08 25.42
C ALA A 112 10.02 -58.36 24.07
#